data_AF-A0A947F1L6-F1
#
_entry.id   AF-A0A947F1L6-F1
#
_cell.length_a   1.000
_cell.length_b   1.000
_cell.length_c   1.000
_cell.angle_alpha   90.00
_cell.angle_beta   90.00
_cell.angle_gamma   90.00
#
_symmetry.space_group_name_H-M   'P 1'
#
loop_
_entity.id
_entity.type
_entity.pdbx_description
1 polymer ?
#
loop_
_entity_poly.entity_id
_entity_poly.type
_entity_poly.pdbx_seq_one_letter_code
_entity_poly.pdbx_strand_id
1 'polypeptide(L)'
;MSVEMPNSDYRFRLSDSLLGAQMLFVAFGALVLVPILTGLDPNVALFTAGAGTLVFQIITGGKVPVFLASSFAFIAPIIYGVQTWGVPATMCGLTAAGLLYVVLSILIRIFGSDILHRILPPVVTGPVIMVIGLVLAPVAVHMAMGRTGDGTAWLVPEKTAMIIAGVALVTTVLTSLLGKGWLKLIPILCGI
;
A
#
# COMPACT_ATOMS: atom_id res chain seq x y z
N MET A 1 24.54 13.45 18.25
CA MET A 1 24.45 12.04 17.84
C MET A 1 24.15 12.04 16.35
N SER A 2 25.19 12.02 15.52
CA SER A 2 25.06 12.04 14.06
C SER A 2 24.51 10.69 13.63
N VAL A 3 23.24 10.67 13.21
CA VAL A 3 22.65 9.51 12.55
C VAL A 3 23.45 9.28 11.28
N GLU A 4 24.30 8.25 11.26
CA GLU A 4 24.91 7.77 10.02
C GLU A 4 23.77 7.40 9.08
N MET A 5 23.54 8.25 8.06
CA MET A 5 22.60 7.89 7.01
C MET A 5 23.20 6.68 6.29
N PRO A 6 22.45 5.57 6.12
CA PRO A 6 22.94 4.43 5.36
C PRO A 6 23.37 4.92 3.97
N ASN A 7 24.56 4.52 3.56
CA ASN A 7 25.18 4.96 2.31
C ASN A 7 24.19 4.77 1.15
N SER A 8 23.79 5.87 0.49
CA SER A 8 22.79 5.89 -0.58
C SER A 8 23.35 5.46 -1.94
N ASP A 9 24.50 4.78 -1.95
CA ASP A 9 25.09 4.20 -3.15
C ASP A 9 24.14 3.12 -3.69
N TYR A 10 23.33 3.51 -4.69
CA TYR A 10 22.47 2.60 -5.43
C TYR A 10 23.34 1.61 -6.20
N ARG A 11 23.57 0.44 -5.61
CA ARG A 11 24.24 -0.68 -6.28
C ARG A 11 23.16 -1.54 -6.88
N PHE A 12 23.00 -1.52 -8.20
CA PHE A 12 22.10 -2.44 -8.91
C PHE A 12 22.62 -3.88 -8.77
N ARG A 13 22.19 -4.58 -7.72
CA ARG A 13 22.45 -6.02 -7.56
C ARG A 13 21.21 -6.78 -8.01
N LEU A 14 21.40 -7.86 -8.74
CA LEU A 14 20.29 -8.76 -9.14
C LEU A 14 19.52 -9.33 -7.94
N SER A 15 20.17 -9.43 -6.77
CA SER A 15 19.53 -9.79 -5.51
C SER A 15 18.44 -8.79 -5.06
N ASP A 16 18.56 -7.52 -5.45
CA ASP A 16 17.68 -6.45 -5.00
C ASP A 16 16.38 -6.44 -5.83
N SER A 17 16.41 -7.01 -7.04
CA SER A 17 15.21 -7.27 -7.83
C SER A 17 14.24 -8.22 -7.11
N LEU A 18 14.77 -9.21 -6.39
CA LEU A 18 13.96 -10.16 -5.61
C LEU A 18 13.37 -9.49 -4.36
N LEU A 19 14.10 -8.56 -3.74
CA LEU A 19 13.58 -7.73 -2.65
C LEU A 19 12.49 -6.76 -3.16
N GLY A 20 12.68 -6.17 -4.34
CA GLY A 20 11.68 -5.35 -5.01
C GLY A 20 10.42 -6.14 -5.36
N ALA A 21 10.58 -7.37 -5.85
CA ALA A 21 9.46 -8.28 -6.09
C ALA A 21 8.69 -8.57 -4.79
N GLN A 22 9.37 -8.80 -3.68
CA GLN A 22 8.70 -8.93 -2.39
C GLN A 22 7.87 -7.70 -2.05
N MET A 23 8.44 -6.49 -2.18
CA MET A 23 7.73 -5.24 -1.86
C MET A 23 6.47 -5.07 -2.73
N LEU A 24 6.54 -5.48 -4.00
CA LEU A 24 5.37 -5.53 -4.86
C LEU A 24 4.29 -6.45 -4.27
N PHE A 25 4.64 -7.68 -3.87
CA PHE A 25 3.67 -8.62 -3.28
C PHE A 25 3.14 -8.19 -1.90
N VAL A 26 3.95 -7.50 -1.10
CA VAL A 26 3.49 -6.89 0.17
C VAL A 26 2.38 -5.87 -0.10
N ALA A 27 2.59 -5.00 -1.09
CA ALA A 27 1.63 -3.96 -1.45
C ALA A 27 0.47 -4.48 -2.31
N PHE A 28 0.65 -5.61 -3.01
CA PHE A 28 -0.27 -6.12 -4.03
C PHE A 28 -1.69 -6.28 -3.51
N GLY A 29 -1.86 -6.88 -2.33
CA GLY A 29 -3.18 -7.08 -1.73
C GLY A 29 -3.95 -5.77 -1.58
N ALA A 30 -3.32 -4.75 -1.01
CA ALA A 30 -3.91 -3.42 -0.86
C ALA A 30 -4.15 -2.72 -2.20
N LEU A 31 -3.17 -2.82 -3.11
CA LEU A 31 -3.14 -2.09 -4.37
C LEU A 31 -4.24 -2.54 -5.32
N VAL A 32 -4.48 -3.85 -5.41
CA VAL A 32 -5.51 -4.47 -6.25
C VAL A 32 -6.90 -4.44 -5.58
N LEU A 33 -6.96 -4.48 -4.24
CA LEU A 33 -8.24 -4.46 -3.53
C LEU A 33 -9.04 -3.19 -3.77
N VAL A 34 -8.43 -2.00 -3.62
CA VAL A 34 -9.14 -0.72 -3.79
C VAL A 34 -9.82 -0.59 -5.15
N PRO A 35 -9.14 -0.78 -6.30
CA PRO A 35 -9.79 -0.68 -7.61
C PRO A 35 -10.90 -1.71 -7.77
N ILE A 36 -10.74 -2.94 -7.26
CA ILE A 36 -11.82 -3.94 -7.28
C ILE A 36 -13.06 -3.46 -6.52
N LEU A 37 -12.88 -2.96 -5.29
CA LEU A 37 -13.99 -2.49 -4.46
C LEU A 37 -14.68 -1.23 -5.03
N THR A 38 -13.94 -0.44 -5.80
CA THR A 38 -14.42 0.83 -6.36
C THR A 38 -14.90 0.72 -7.81
N GLY A 39 -14.78 -0.47 -8.43
CA GLY A 39 -15.14 -0.69 -9.84
C GLY A 39 -14.16 -0.08 -10.85
N LEU A 40 -12.92 0.19 -10.44
CA LEU A 40 -11.83 0.65 -11.30
C LEU A 40 -10.97 -0.51 -11.80
N ASP A 41 -10.23 -0.29 -12.88
CA ASP A 41 -9.35 -1.31 -13.46
C ASP A 41 -8.08 -1.52 -12.59
N PRO A 42 -7.86 -2.73 -12.03
CA PRO A 42 -6.68 -3.00 -11.20
C PRO A 42 -5.35 -2.98 -11.97
N ASN A 43 -5.35 -3.29 -13.26
CA ASN A 43 -4.15 -3.25 -14.10
C ASN A 43 -3.68 -1.81 -14.29
N VAL A 44 -4.62 -0.88 -14.48
CA VAL A 44 -4.31 0.55 -14.56
C VAL A 44 -3.77 1.05 -13.22
N ALA A 45 -4.35 0.62 -12.09
CA ALA A 45 -3.85 0.95 -10.77
C ALA A 45 -2.42 0.40 -10.53
N LEU A 46 -2.14 -0.86 -10.89
CA LEU A 46 -0.81 -1.47 -10.81
C LEU A 46 0.22 -0.71 -11.65
N PHE A 47 -0.12 -0.41 -12.90
CA PHE A 47 0.76 0.33 -13.80
C PHE A 47 1.07 1.73 -13.28
N THR A 48 0.04 2.48 -12.87
CA THR A 48 0.20 3.86 -12.39
C THR A 48 0.89 3.94 -11.04
N ALA A 49 0.69 2.98 -10.15
CA ALA A 49 1.43 2.87 -8.89
C ALA A 49 2.92 2.60 -9.11
N GLY A 50 3.26 1.69 -10.04
CA GLY A 50 4.64 1.42 -10.43
C GLY A 50 5.30 2.65 -11.08
N ALA A 51 4.65 3.24 -12.08
CA ALA A 51 5.13 4.45 -12.75
C ALA A 51 5.28 5.64 -11.77
N GLY A 52 4.28 5.84 -10.90
CA GLY A 52 4.31 6.88 -9.87
C GLY A 52 5.43 6.66 -8.87
N THR A 53 5.70 5.42 -8.47
CA THR A 53 6.83 5.09 -7.59
C THR A 53 8.17 5.43 -8.25
N LEU A 54 8.34 5.11 -9.54
CA LEU A 54 9.56 5.49 -10.27
C LEU A 54 9.73 7.01 -10.33
N VAL A 55 8.67 7.75 -10.65
CA VAL A 55 8.67 9.22 -10.64
C VAL A 55 9.02 9.76 -9.25
N PHE A 56 8.44 9.20 -8.19
CA PHE A 56 8.73 9.58 -6.81
C PHE A 56 10.20 9.36 -6.45
N GLN A 57 10.78 8.21 -6.83
CA GLN A 57 12.18 7.91 -6.57
C GLN A 57 13.12 8.85 -7.34
N ILE A 58 12.79 9.22 -8.58
CA ILE A 58 13.55 10.21 -9.36
C ILE A 58 13.50 11.58 -8.70
N ILE A 59 12.31 12.05 -8.29
CA ILE A 59 12.14 13.38 -7.67
C ILE A 59 12.86 13.45 -6.31
N THR A 60 12.81 12.39 -5.52
CA THR A 60 13.46 12.33 -4.19
C THR A 60 14.94 11.96 -4.24
N GLY A 61 15.48 11.65 -5.42
CA GLY A 61 16.86 11.24 -5.62
C GLY A 61 17.21 9.93 -4.91
N GLY A 62 16.26 9.00 -4.79
CA GLY A 62 16.47 7.69 -4.17
C GLY A 62 16.72 7.72 -2.66
N LYS A 63 16.46 8.85 -1.99
CA LYS A 63 16.73 9.01 -0.55
C LYS A 63 15.65 8.41 0.35
N VAL A 64 14.44 8.23 -0.19
CA VAL A 64 13.26 7.81 0.58
C VAL A 64 12.74 6.48 0.02
N PRO A 65 12.95 5.35 0.72
CA PRO A 65 12.57 4.03 0.23
C PRO A 65 11.06 3.79 0.43
N VAL A 66 10.24 4.38 -0.42
CA VAL A 66 8.78 4.27 -0.40
C VAL A 66 8.25 3.73 -1.72
N PHE A 67 7.26 2.85 -1.61
CA PHE A 67 6.46 2.34 -2.72
C PHE A 67 5.04 2.94 -2.63
N LEU A 68 4.53 3.49 -3.72
CA LEU A 68 3.19 4.06 -3.76
C LEU A 68 2.16 2.94 -3.95
N ALA A 69 1.17 2.89 -3.08
CA ALA A 69 0.05 1.95 -3.15
C ALA A 69 -1.28 2.67 -3.13
N SER A 70 -2.37 1.96 -3.43
CA SER A 70 -3.74 2.48 -3.36
C SER A 70 -4.07 2.92 -1.93
N SER A 71 -4.57 4.15 -1.76
CA SER A 71 -4.90 4.69 -0.45
C SER A 71 -6.31 4.30 -0.02
N PHE A 72 -6.40 3.57 1.08
CA PHE A 72 -7.67 3.09 1.63
C PHE A 72 -8.60 4.20 2.12
N ALA A 73 -8.04 5.37 2.48
CA ALA A 73 -8.83 6.53 2.85
C ALA A 73 -9.76 7.02 1.72
N PHE A 74 -9.46 6.65 0.47
CA PHE A 74 -10.27 7.04 -0.69
C PHE A 74 -11.34 6.01 -1.08
N ILE A 75 -11.43 4.84 -0.42
CA ILE A 75 -12.45 3.83 -0.79
C ILE A 75 -13.86 4.41 -0.70
N ALA A 76 -14.26 4.93 0.46
CA ALA A 76 -15.62 5.44 0.65
C ALA A 76 -15.96 6.63 -0.27
N PRO A 77 -15.10 7.67 -0.41
CA PRO A 77 -15.32 8.74 -1.38
C PRO A 77 -15.41 8.28 -2.84
N ILE A 78 -14.60 7.30 -3.26
CA ILE A 78 -14.63 6.80 -4.63
C ILE A 78 -15.92 6.02 -4.87
N ILE A 79 -16.32 5.11 -3.97
CA ILE A 79 -17.58 4.35 -4.10
C ILE A 79 -18.75 5.33 -4.23
N TYR A 80 -18.83 6.30 -3.33
CA TYR A 80 -19.88 7.32 -3.37
C TYR A 80 -19.84 8.13 -4.67
N GLY A 81 -18.64 8.53 -5.11
CA GLY A 81 -18.47 9.30 -6.32
C GLY A 81 -18.87 8.54 -7.58
N VAL A 82 -18.45 7.28 -7.69
CA VAL A 82 -18.79 6.40 -8.82
C VAL A 82 -20.30 6.17 -8.87
N GLN A 83 -20.96 5.95 -7.73
CA GLN A 83 -22.40 5.76 -7.66
C GLN A 83 -23.19 7.03 -8.01
N THR A 84 -22.69 8.22 -7.62
CA THR A 84 -23.42 9.49 -7.77
C THR A 84 -23.16 10.17 -9.10
N TRP A 85 -21.90 10.18 -9.57
CA TRP A 85 -21.44 10.96 -10.73
C TRP A 85 -20.76 10.12 -11.81
N GLY A 86 -20.61 8.81 -11.58
CA GLY A 86 -19.93 7.91 -12.50
C GLY A 86 -18.40 7.98 -12.41
N VAL A 87 -17.75 7.03 -13.09
CA VAL A 87 -16.29 6.90 -13.09
C VAL A 87 -15.58 8.15 -13.64
N PRO A 88 -15.97 8.74 -14.79
CA PRO A 88 -15.24 9.86 -15.37
C PRO A 88 -15.16 11.08 -14.44
N ALA A 89 -16.29 11.47 -13.84
CA ALA A 89 -16.35 12.60 -12.92
C ALA A 89 -15.54 12.33 -11.64
N THR A 90 -15.60 11.11 -11.11
CA THR A 90 -14.84 10.70 -9.93
C THR A 90 -13.33 10.75 -10.19
N MET A 91 -12.87 10.32 -11.37
CA MET A 91 -11.45 10.40 -11.75
C MET A 91 -10.94 11.84 -11.84
N CYS A 92 -11.76 12.77 -12.37
CA CYS A 92 -11.42 14.20 -12.34
C CYS A 92 -11.30 14.72 -10.90
N GLY A 93 -12.18 14.28 -9.99
CA GLY A 93 -12.10 14.59 -8.57
C GLY A 93 -10.81 14.06 -7.91
N LEU A 94 -10.40 12.83 -8.23
CA LEU A 94 -9.13 12.27 -7.75
C LEU A 94 -7.92 13.03 -8.29
N THR A 95 -7.96 13.46 -9.55
CA THR A 95 -6.91 14.30 -10.14
C THR A 95 -6.82 15.65 -9.43
N ALA A 96 -7.96 16.28 -9.13
CA ALA A 96 -8.00 17.52 -8.35
C ALA A 96 -7.44 17.33 -6.93
N ALA A 97 -7.74 16.21 -6.27
CA ALA A 97 -7.14 15.88 -4.97
C ALA A 97 -5.61 15.70 -5.06
N GLY A 98 -5.12 15.08 -6.14
CA GLY A 98 -3.68 14.98 -6.41
C GLY A 98 -3.02 16.36 -6.60
N LEU A 99 -3.67 17.27 -7.33
CA LEU A 99 -3.20 18.65 -7.49
C LEU A 99 -3.17 19.40 -6.14
N LEU A 100 -4.17 19.16 -5.28
CA LEU A 100 -4.18 19.72 -3.93
C LEU A 100 -2.98 19.24 -3.10
N TYR A 101 -2.56 17.98 -3.24
CA TYR A 101 -1.33 17.51 -2.60
C TYR A 101 -0.07 18.19 -3.14
N VAL A 102 -0.02 18.51 -4.44
CA VAL A 102 1.08 19.30 -5.01
C VAL A 102 1.10 20.70 -4.39
N VAL A 103 -0.05 21.38 -4.32
CA VAL A 103 -0.16 22.70 -3.67
C VAL A 103 0.28 22.65 -2.21
N LEU A 104 -0.18 21.65 -1.46
CA LEU A 104 0.20 21.45 -0.06
C LEU A 104 1.71 21.20 0.08
N SER A 105 2.32 20.44 -0.84
CA SER A 105 3.76 20.19 -0.83
C SER A 105 4.58 21.46 -1.02
N ILE A 106 4.12 22.38 -1.90
CA ILE A 106 4.76 23.69 -2.12
C ILE A 106 4.61 24.56 -0.88
N LEU A 107 3.42 24.56 -0.26
CA LEU A 107 3.17 25.32 0.96
C LEU A 107 4.09 24.86 2.10
N ILE A 108 4.22 23.55 2.31
CA ILE A 108 5.13 22.98 3.32
C ILE A 108 6.59 23.34 3.01
N ARG A 109 6.98 23.38 1.73
CA ARG A 109 8.33 23.80 1.34
C ARG A 109 8.63 25.27 1.69
N ILE A 110 7.64 26.15 1.63
CA ILE A 110 7.81 27.59 1.94
C ILE A 110 7.76 27.84 3.45
N PHE A 111 6.80 27.23 4.14
CA PHE A 111 6.52 27.49 5.55
C PHE A 111 7.31 26.61 6.53
N GLY A 112 7.97 25.56 6.03
CA GLY A 112 8.71 24.59 6.83
C GLY A 112 7.84 23.42 7.31
N SER A 113 8.50 22.31 7.65
CA SER A 113 7.85 21.05 8.07
C SER A 113 7.24 21.11 9.47
N ASP A 114 7.60 22.09 10.29
CA ASP A 114 7.13 22.21 11.68
C ASP A 114 5.62 22.45 11.77
N ILE A 115 5.04 23.12 10.77
CA ILE A 115 3.59 23.29 10.66
C ILE A 115 2.88 21.93 10.57
N LEU A 116 3.45 20.95 9.87
CA LEU A 116 2.86 19.63 9.77
C LEU A 116 2.84 18.92 11.12
N HIS A 117 3.94 19.01 11.88
CA HIS A 117 4.02 18.43 13.23
C HIS A 117 3.07 19.11 14.23
N ARG A 118 2.78 20.40 14.04
CA ARG A 118 1.84 21.14 14.88
C ARG A 118 0.38 20.82 14.55
N ILE A 119 0.04 20.68 13.27
CA ILE A 119 -1.33 20.37 12.82
C ILE A 119 -1.64 18.88 13.00
N LEU A 120 -0.68 18.01 12.69
CA LEU A 120 -0.79 16.56 12.73
C LEU A 120 0.27 15.97 13.68
N PRO A 121 0.13 16.21 15.01
CA PRO A 121 1.06 15.65 15.97
C PRO A 121 0.96 14.11 16.01
N PRO A 122 2.00 13.40 16.49
CA PRO A 122 2.02 11.94 16.56
C PRO A 122 0.82 11.31 17.29
N VAL A 123 0.28 12.03 18.28
CA VAL A 123 -0.92 11.64 19.04
C VAL A 123 -2.18 11.57 18.17
N VAL A 124 -2.21 12.23 17.01
CA VAL A 124 -3.32 12.17 16.04
C VAL A 124 -2.98 11.23 14.88
N THR A 125 -1.78 11.33 14.32
CA THR A 125 -1.42 10.53 13.13
C THR A 125 -1.40 9.03 13.41
N GLY A 126 -0.88 8.62 14.58
CA GLY A 126 -0.86 7.20 14.98
C GLY A 126 -2.25 6.59 15.03
N PRO A 127 -3.20 7.14 15.82
CA PRO A 127 -4.57 6.66 15.87
C PRO A 127 -5.28 6.67 14.52
N VAL A 128 -5.10 7.71 13.70
CA VAL A 128 -5.71 7.75 12.35
C VAL A 128 -5.22 6.58 11.50
N ILE A 129 -3.92 6.29 11.50
CA ILE A 129 -3.35 5.14 10.77
C ILE A 129 -3.88 3.82 11.32
N MET A 130 -3.97 3.66 12.64
CA MET A 130 -4.54 2.46 13.26
C MET A 130 -6.01 2.24 12.87
N VAL A 131 -6.82 3.29 12.88
CA VAL A 131 -8.23 3.22 12.47
C VAL A 131 -8.36 2.81 11.01
N ILE A 132 -7.55 3.38 10.11
CA ILE A 132 -7.55 2.97 8.69
C ILE A 132 -7.26 1.48 8.55
N GLY A 133 -6.28 0.94 9.30
CA GLY A 133 -5.99 -0.49 9.30
C GLY A 133 -7.13 -1.34 9.87
N LEU A 134 -7.72 -0.93 11.00
CA LEU A 134 -8.81 -1.65 11.66
C LEU A 134 -10.09 -1.70 10.82
N VAL A 135 -10.42 -0.62 10.10
CA VAL A 135 -11.59 -0.57 9.20
C VAL A 135 -11.50 -1.61 8.09
N LEU A 136 -10.29 -2.05 7.72
CA LEU A 136 -10.05 -3.01 6.63
C LEU A 136 -9.76 -4.42 7.10
N ALA A 137 -9.57 -4.62 8.40
CA ALA A 137 -9.41 -5.95 8.97
C ALA A 137 -10.54 -6.92 8.54
N PRO A 138 -11.83 -6.52 8.47
CA PRO A 138 -12.89 -7.39 7.97
C PRO A 138 -12.69 -7.82 6.52
N VAL A 139 -12.20 -6.92 5.67
CA VAL A 139 -11.94 -7.19 4.24
C VAL A 139 -10.85 -8.25 4.09
N ALA A 140 -9.76 -8.13 4.85
CA ALA A 140 -8.70 -9.13 4.88
C ALA A 140 -9.21 -10.51 5.36
N VAL A 141 -10.07 -10.52 6.38
CA VAL A 141 -10.69 -11.75 6.89
C VAL A 141 -11.63 -12.39 5.86
N HIS A 142 -12.45 -11.59 5.16
CA HIS A 142 -13.30 -12.09 4.08
C HIS A 142 -12.48 -12.73 2.95
N MET A 143 -11.39 -12.10 2.54
CA MET A 143 -10.49 -12.65 1.51
C MET A 143 -9.78 -13.93 1.99
N ALA A 144 -9.35 -13.98 3.25
CA ALA A 144 -8.74 -15.18 3.83
C ALA A 144 -9.72 -16.36 3.91
N MET A 145 -11.00 -16.08 4.13
CA MET A 145 -12.07 -17.08 4.08
C MET A 145 -12.48 -17.47 2.65
N GLY A 146 -11.88 -16.89 1.61
CA GLY A 146 -12.21 -17.20 0.21
C GLY A 146 -13.42 -16.44 -0.35
N ARG A 147 -13.81 -15.34 0.29
CA ARG A 147 -14.88 -14.45 -0.17
C ARG A 147 -14.32 -13.23 -0.91
N THR A 148 -15.18 -12.52 -1.62
CA THR A 148 -14.86 -11.18 -2.16
C THR A 148 -14.56 -10.19 -1.02
N GLY A 149 -13.88 -9.08 -1.33
CA GLY A 149 -13.53 -8.08 -0.32
C GLY A 149 -14.75 -7.49 0.42
N ASP A 150 -15.90 -7.41 -0.26
CA ASP A 150 -17.18 -6.99 0.34
C ASP A 150 -17.96 -8.14 1.01
N GLY A 151 -17.41 -9.37 1.00
CA GLY A 151 -18.02 -10.54 1.61
C GLY A 151 -19.23 -11.12 0.86
N THR A 152 -19.59 -10.57 -0.31
CA THR A 152 -20.83 -10.87 -1.04
C THR A 152 -20.82 -12.22 -1.77
N ALA A 153 -19.67 -12.63 -2.31
CA ALA A 153 -19.55 -13.84 -3.11
C ALA A 153 -18.39 -14.73 -2.66
N TRP A 154 -18.54 -16.03 -2.89
CA TRP A 154 -17.48 -17.02 -2.66
C TRP A 154 -16.65 -17.18 -3.93
N LEU A 155 -15.34 -16.93 -3.81
CA LEU A 155 -14.36 -17.18 -4.86
C LEU A 155 -13.77 -18.59 -4.72
N VAL A 156 -13.56 -19.04 -3.48
CA VAL A 156 -12.96 -20.32 -3.13
C VAL A 156 -13.75 -20.93 -1.96
N PRO A 157 -13.94 -22.27 -1.91
CA PRO A 157 -14.57 -22.92 -0.76
C PRO A 157 -13.88 -22.58 0.56
N GLU A 158 -14.67 -22.24 1.58
CA GLU A 158 -14.20 -21.72 2.88
C GLU A 158 -13.10 -22.58 3.52
N LYS A 159 -13.32 -23.89 3.59
CA LYS A 159 -12.36 -24.83 4.20
C LYS A 159 -11.01 -24.81 3.48
N THR A 160 -11.03 -24.80 2.15
CA THR A 160 -9.82 -24.76 1.34
C THR A 160 -9.11 -23.42 1.50
N ALA A 161 -9.85 -22.31 1.44
CA ALA A 161 -9.30 -20.98 1.60
C ALA A 161 -8.64 -20.77 2.96
N MET A 162 -9.29 -21.20 4.05
CA MET A 162 -8.74 -21.12 5.40
C MET A 162 -7.47 -21.95 5.58
N ILE A 163 -7.38 -23.13 4.96
CA ILE A 163 -6.15 -23.94 4.98
C ILE A 163 -5.03 -23.20 4.25
N ILE A 164 -5.30 -22.69 3.04
CA ILE A 164 -4.31 -21.95 2.25
C ILE A 164 -3.83 -20.70 3.01
N ALA A 165 -4.75 -19.89 3.53
CA ALA A 165 -4.44 -18.69 4.29
C ALA A 165 -3.65 -19.02 5.57
N GLY A 166 -4.03 -20.08 6.29
CA GLY A 166 -3.34 -20.56 7.47
C GLY A 166 -1.91 -21.02 7.17
N VAL A 167 -1.73 -21.82 6.12
CA VAL A 167 -0.40 -22.28 5.68
C VAL A 167 0.45 -21.07 5.28
N ALA A 168 -0.05 -20.17 4.45
CA ALA A 168 0.66 -18.97 3.99
C ALA A 168 1.07 -18.05 5.15
N LEU A 169 0.18 -17.85 6.14
CA LEU A 169 0.48 -17.06 7.33
C LEU A 169 1.57 -17.72 8.17
N VAL A 170 1.43 -19.03 8.43
CA VAL A 170 2.40 -19.79 9.24
C VAL A 170 3.76 -19.82 8.55
N THR A 171 3.84 -20.08 7.25
CA THR A 171 5.11 -20.07 6.50
C THR A 171 5.75 -18.69 6.50
N THR A 172 4.98 -17.61 6.33
CA THR A 172 5.48 -16.24 6.41
C THR A 172 6.07 -15.93 7.79
N VAL A 173 5.32 -16.25 8.86
CA VAL A 173 5.72 -15.98 10.25
C VAL A 173 6.94 -16.81 10.62
N LEU A 174 6.95 -18.11 10.32
CA LEU A 174 8.08 -18.99 10.61
C LEU A 174 9.33 -18.55 9.83
N THR A 175 9.19 -18.16 8.56
CA THR A 175 10.33 -17.67 7.77
C THR A 175 10.85 -16.34 8.30
N SER A 176 9.97 -15.45 8.77
CA SER A 176 10.36 -14.18 9.37
C SER A 176 11.11 -14.36 10.70
N LEU A 177 10.65 -15.29 11.54
CA LEU A 177 11.21 -15.54 12.87
C LEU A 177 12.44 -16.46 12.87
N LEU A 178 12.38 -17.58 12.13
CA LEU A 178 13.39 -18.65 12.14
C LEU A 178 14.33 -18.60 10.92
N GLY A 179 14.01 -17.80 9.91
CA GLY A 179 14.81 -17.69 8.69
C GLY A 179 16.25 -17.27 9.00
N LYS A 180 17.22 -17.91 8.34
CA LYS A 180 18.64 -17.55 8.41
C LYS A 180 19.13 -17.06 7.04
N GLY A 181 20.05 -16.10 7.07
CA GLY A 181 20.67 -15.55 5.88
C GLY A 181 19.65 -14.91 4.93
N TRP A 182 19.65 -15.37 3.68
CA TRP A 182 18.88 -14.76 2.59
C TRP A 182 17.36 -14.98 2.71
N LEU A 183 16.92 -16.09 3.32
CA LEU A 183 15.48 -16.39 3.50
C LEU A 183 14.78 -15.42 4.46
N LYS A 184 15.49 -14.86 5.44
CA LYS A 184 14.93 -13.85 6.36
C LYS A 184 14.60 -12.53 5.66
N LEU A 185 15.21 -12.27 4.50
CA LEU A 185 14.96 -11.07 3.70
C LEU A 185 13.68 -11.18 2.86
N ILE A 186 13.22 -12.41 2.58
CA ILE A 186 12.08 -12.66 1.69
C ILE A 186 10.91 -13.49 2.30
N PRO A 187 10.48 -13.24 3.55
CA PRO A 187 9.50 -14.08 4.23
C PRO A 187 8.13 -14.11 3.58
N ILE A 188 7.70 -13.01 2.95
CA ILE A 188 6.37 -12.90 2.34
C ILE A 188 6.32 -13.67 1.02
N LEU A 189 7.40 -13.64 0.24
CA LEU A 189 7.53 -14.47 -0.96
C LEU A 189 7.55 -15.97 -0.64
N CYS A 190 8.08 -16.38 0.52
CA CYS A 190 8.00 -17.78 0.96
C CYS A 190 6.60 -18.19 1.44
N GLY A 191 5.77 -17.20 1.79
CA GLY A 191 4.41 -17.41 2.24
C GLY A 191 3.40 -17.59 1.11
N ILE A 192 3.61 -16.86 0.02
CA ILE A 192 2.83 -16.90 -1.22
C ILE A 192 3.16 -18.17 -2.00
#